data_AF-A0A9P0YLK7-F1
#
_entry.id   AF-A0A9P0YLK7-F1
#
_cell.length_a   1.000
_cell.length_b   1.000
_cell.length_c   1.000
_cell.angle_alpha   90.00
_cell.angle_beta   90.00
_cell.angle_gamma   90.00
#
_symmetry.space_group_name_H-M   'P 1'
#
loop_
_entity.id
_entity.type
_entity.pdbx_description
1 polymer ?
#
loop_
_entity_poly.entity_id
_entity_poly.type
_entity_poly.pdbx_seq_one_letter_code
_entity_poly.pdbx_strand_id
1 'polypeptide(L)'
;MEYRNKMVLAPMVRVGTLPFRLLAAEYGADITYGEEIIDHKLLKCERRVNDLLGTVDFVEKGTGSVVFRTCSEEKNRVVFQMGTSDAVRALSAAQMVSKDVAAVDINMGCPKSFSISGGMGAALLTKPELIHDILTTLRRNLDTPVTCKIRLLKCSQDTVQLARQIEKTGISALAVHGRKVPDRPRDLAKWSEISDIVSALSIPVIANGDVFEYDDFQRIKDATGDPAAAWQLVVAAVRRGCSPVTKLQPLQGCFFQSQIMTPT
;
A
#
# COMPACT_ATOMS: atom_id res chain seq x y z
N MET A 1 3.05 -12.68 8.26
CA MET A 1 2.31 -12.45 7.00
C MET A 1 3.24 -12.72 5.85
N GLU A 2 2.85 -13.55 4.88
CA GLU A 2 3.67 -13.91 3.71
C GLU A 2 3.28 -13.05 2.50
N TYR A 3 4.27 -12.52 1.77
CA TYR A 3 4.05 -11.61 0.63
C TYR A 3 4.34 -12.25 -0.73
N ARG A 4 4.87 -13.48 -0.76
CA ARG A 4 5.18 -14.20 -2.00
C ARG A 4 3.94 -14.74 -2.68
N ASN A 5 3.88 -14.58 -4.01
CA ASN A 5 2.81 -15.08 -4.88
C ASN A 5 1.40 -14.68 -4.41
N LYS A 6 1.26 -13.40 -4.02
CA LYS A 6 0.02 -12.85 -3.48
C LYS A 6 -0.66 -11.89 -4.45
N MET A 7 -1.99 -11.94 -4.48
CA MET A 7 -2.81 -10.89 -5.07
C MET A 7 -3.11 -9.83 -4.03
N VAL A 8 -2.73 -8.59 -4.30
CA VAL A 8 -2.73 -7.54 -3.28
C VAL A 8 -3.52 -6.32 -3.76
N LEU A 9 -4.46 -5.86 -2.94
CA LEU A 9 -5.16 -4.59 -3.17
C LEU A 9 -4.25 -3.43 -2.72
N ALA A 10 -3.96 -2.46 -3.60
CA ALA A 10 -3.18 -1.28 -3.20
C ALA A 10 -3.95 -0.28 -2.32
N PRO A 11 -3.19 0.54 -1.60
CA PRO A 11 -3.74 1.67 -0.89
C PRO A 11 -4.28 2.72 -1.86
N MET A 12 -5.54 3.10 -1.66
CA MET A 12 -6.24 4.10 -2.48
C MET A 12 -7.09 4.99 -1.57
N VAL A 13 -6.68 6.25 -1.42
CA VAL A 13 -7.39 7.26 -0.61
C VAL A 13 -8.86 7.34 -1.01
N ARG A 14 -9.79 7.33 -0.04
CA ARG A 14 -11.27 7.26 -0.22
C ARG A 14 -11.83 5.94 -0.78
N VAL A 15 -11.02 5.09 -1.40
CA VAL A 15 -11.50 3.83 -2.03
C VAL A 15 -11.27 2.65 -1.10
N GLY A 16 -10.07 2.55 -0.52
CA GLY A 16 -9.63 1.46 0.36
C GLY A 16 -10.26 1.45 1.74
N THR A 17 -11.56 1.74 1.85
CA THR A 17 -12.36 1.63 3.07
C THR A 17 -12.77 0.17 3.32
N LEU A 18 -13.23 -0.16 4.54
CA LEU A 18 -13.56 -1.53 4.95
C LEU A 18 -14.44 -2.29 3.92
N PRO A 19 -15.56 -1.75 3.42
CA PRO A 19 -16.41 -2.50 2.48
C PRO A 19 -15.66 -2.93 1.21
N PHE A 20 -14.81 -2.06 0.67
CA PHE A 20 -14.08 -2.38 -0.56
C PHE A 20 -12.95 -3.38 -0.32
N ARG A 21 -12.32 -3.34 0.86
CA ARG A 21 -11.31 -4.34 1.23
C ARG A 21 -11.92 -5.73 1.40
N LEU A 22 -13.08 -5.82 2.05
CA LEU A 22 -13.81 -7.09 2.18
C LEU A 22 -14.25 -7.62 0.81
N LEU A 23 -14.79 -6.75 -0.05
CA LEU A 23 -15.15 -7.11 -1.42
C LEU A 23 -13.94 -7.63 -2.21
N ALA A 24 -12.80 -6.94 -2.14
CA ALA A 24 -11.58 -7.39 -2.81
C ALA A 24 -11.12 -8.77 -2.29
N ALA A 25 -11.24 -9.03 -0.99
CA ALA A 25 -10.93 -10.33 -0.40
C ALA A 25 -11.89 -11.43 -0.88
N GLU A 26 -13.19 -11.13 -0.99
CA GLU A 26 -14.20 -12.03 -1.54
C GLU A 26 -13.89 -12.43 -3.00
N TYR A 27 -13.38 -11.50 -3.79
CA TYR A 27 -12.92 -11.76 -5.17
C TYR A 27 -11.49 -12.32 -5.28
N GLY A 28 -10.86 -12.69 -4.16
CA GLY A 28 -9.61 -13.45 -4.14
C GLY A 28 -8.36 -12.67 -3.78
N ALA A 29 -8.44 -11.42 -3.30
CA ALA A 29 -7.25 -10.72 -2.79
C ALA A 29 -6.70 -11.42 -1.51
N ASP A 30 -5.42 -11.78 -1.54
CA ASP A 30 -4.70 -12.35 -0.41
C ASP A 30 -4.37 -11.30 0.66
N ILE A 31 -4.13 -10.06 0.24
CA ILE A 31 -3.68 -8.93 1.07
C ILE A 31 -4.46 -7.68 0.68
N THR A 32 -4.91 -6.89 1.66
CA THR A 32 -5.66 -5.66 1.39
C THR A 32 -5.06 -4.45 2.10
N TYR A 33 -4.61 -3.45 1.34
CA TYR A 33 -4.18 -2.19 1.94
C TYR A 33 -5.37 -1.26 2.17
N GLY A 34 -5.37 -0.60 3.33
CA GLY A 34 -6.25 0.53 3.61
C GLY A 34 -5.87 1.78 2.80
N GLU A 35 -6.69 2.82 2.91
CA GLU A 35 -6.27 4.15 2.47
C GLU A 35 -5.05 4.66 3.25
N GLU A 36 -4.31 5.58 2.64
CA GLU A 36 -3.26 6.33 3.35
C GLU A 36 -3.91 7.20 4.44
N ILE A 37 -3.53 6.95 5.70
CA ILE A 37 -3.96 7.75 6.85
C ILE A 37 -2.74 8.49 7.42
N ILE A 38 -2.87 9.80 7.60
CA ILE A 38 -1.78 10.61 8.14
C ILE A 38 -1.62 10.34 9.64
N ASP A 39 -0.38 10.09 10.09
CA ASP A 39 -0.04 9.82 11.49
C ASP A 39 -0.63 10.86 12.46
N HIS A 40 -0.54 12.15 12.14
CA HIS A 40 -1.13 13.25 12.92
C HIS A 40 -2.64 13.13 13.10
N LYS A 41 -3.36 12.56 12.12
CA LYS A 41 -4.80 12.33 12.20
C LYS A 41 -5.09 11.12 13.10
N LEU A 42 -4.33 10.03 12.92
CA LEU A 42 -4.51 8.82 13.71
C LEU A 42 -4.23 9.05 15.20
N LEU A 43 -3.20 9.82 15.55
CA LEU A 43 -2.85 10.14 16.94
C LEU A 43 -3.93 10.93 17.69
N LYS A 44 -4.85 11.56 16.97
CA LYS A 44 -6.03 12.23 17.56
C LYS A 44 -7.20 11.28 17.79
N CYS A 45 -7.05 10.00 17.43
CA CYS A 45 -8.11 9.02 17.53
C CYS A 45 -8.05 8.22 18.84
N GLU A 46 -9.13 7.51 19.12
CA GLU A 46 -9.17 6.43 20.09
C GLU A 46 -9.73 5.16 19.47
N ARG A 47 -9.16 4.03 19.87
CA ARG A 47 -9.62 2.71 19.48
C ARG A 47 -10.87 2.35 20.26
N ARG A 48 -11.99 2.10 19.59
CA ARG A 48 -13.28 1.70 20.15
C ARG A 48 -13.70 0.36 19.56
N VAL A 49 -14.15 -0.56 20.40
CA VAL A 49 -14.87 -1.75 19.94
C VAL A 49 -16.31 -1.32 19.66
N ASN A 50 -16.84 -1.71 18.51
CA ASN A 50 -18.19 -1.40 18.07
C ASN A 50 -18.97 -2.71 17.94
N ASP A 51 -19.60 -3.13 19.03
CA ASP A 51 -20.31 -4.42 19.12
C ASP A 51 -21.49 -4.52 18.15
N LEU A 52 -22.16 -3.39 17.87
CA LEU A 52 -23.30 -3.33 16.94
C LEU A 52 -22.90 -3.75 15.52
N LEU A 53 -21.70 -3.37 15.09
CA LEU A 53 -21.19 -3.67 13.75
C LEU A 53 -20.19 -4.84 13.74
N GLY A 54 -19.77 -5.34 14.91
CA GLY A 54 -18.68 -6.29 15.02
C GLY A 54 -17.34 -5.73 14.53
N THR A 55 -17.10 -4.43 14.69
CA THR A 55 -15.89 -3.74 14.18
C THR A 55 -15.02 -3.18 15.29
N VAL A 56 -13.78 -2.84 14.92
CA VAL A 56 -12.90 -1.96 15.69
C VAL A 56 -12.76 -0.65 14.93
N ASP A 57 -13.08 0.45 15.59
CA ASP A 57 -13.13 1.79 15.04
C ASP A 57 -12.06 2.67 15.68
N PHE A 58 -11.29 3.39 14.86
CA PHE A 58 -10.39 4.44 15.30
C PHE A 58 -11.09 5.77 15.07
N VAL A 59 -11.59 6.36 16.14
CA VAL A 59 -12.50 7.51 16.10
C VAL A 59 -11.77 8.76 16.54
N GLU A 60 -11.78 9.80 15.72
CA GLU A 60 -11.19 11.09 16.09
C GLU A 60 -11.92 11.71 17.29
N LYS A 61 -11.15 12.08 18.31
CA LYS A 61 -11.64 12.76 19.50
C LYS A 61 -12.18 14.14 19.14
N GLY A 62 -13.32 14.49 19.71
CA GLY A 62 -13.99 15.78 19.50
C GLY A 62 -14.93 15.82 18.29
N THR A 63 -14.59 15.17 17.17
CA THR A 63 -15.47 15.13 15.98
C THR A 63 -16.35 13.88 15.92
N GLY A 64 -15.92 12.78 16.55
CA GLY A 64 -16.60 11.48 16.45
C GLY A 64 -16.46 10.81 15.07
N SER A 65 -15.62 11.36 14.18
CA SER A 65 -15.41 10.82 12.84
C SER A 65 -14.58 9.54 12.89
N VAL A 66 -15.05 8.48 12.22
CA VAL A 66 -14.29 7.23 12.07
C VAL A 66 -13.19 7.43 11.02
N VAL A 67 -11.94 7.35 11.44
CA VAL A 67 -10.75 7.54 10.58
C VAL A 67 -10.28 6.22 9.99
N PHE A 68 -10.34 5.15 10.77
CA PHE A 68 -10.06 3.79 10.30
C PHE A 68 -11.07 2.84 10.94
N ARG A 69 -11.54 1.87 10.17
CA ARG A 69 -12.42 0.80 10.63
C ARG A 69 -11.93 -0.52 10.07
N THR A 70 -11.88 -1.54 10.91
CA THR A 70 -11.49 -2.92 10.58
C THR A 70 -12.42 -3.90 11.30
N CYS A 71 -12.38 -5.17 10.92
CA CYS A 71 -13.12 -6.25 11.56
C CYS A 71 -12.25 -7.52 11.69
N SER A 72 -12.76 -8.52 12.41
CA SER A 72 -12.05 -9.79 12.62
C SER A 72 -11.77 -10.54 11.30
N GLU A 73 -12.65 -10.40 10.30
CA GLU A 73 -12.56 -11.10 9.02
C GLU A 73 -11.31 -10.73 8.20
N GLU A 74 -10.89 -9.46 8.23
CA GLU A 74 -9.70 -9.00 7.52
C GLU A 74 -8.46 -8.87 8.40
N LYS A 75 -8.54 -9.14 9.70
CA LYS A 75 -7.45 -8.91 10.67
C LYS A 75 -6.10 -9.49 10.23
N ASN A 76 -6.11 -10.66 9.61
CA ASN A 76 -4.89 -11.36 9.15
C ASN A 76 -4.48 -11.01 7.70
N ARG A 77 -5.17 -10.05 7.08
CA ARG A 77 -5.03 -9.64 5.67
C ARG A 77 -4.76 -8.15 5.50
N VAL A 78 -5.34 -7.31 6.36
CA VAL A 78 -5.34 -5.86 6.19
C VAL A 78 -3.98 -5.26 6.55
N VAL A 79 -3.47 -4.41 5.66
CA VAL A 79 -2.26 -3.61 5.88
C VAL A 79 -2.65 -2.15 6.09
N PHE A 80 -2.23 -1.59 7.22
CA PHE A 80 -2.46 -0.18 7.54
C PHE A 80 -1.36 0.67 6.93
N GLN A 81 -1.68 1.45 5.89
CA GLN A 81 -0.73 2.40 5.32
C GLN A 81 -0.83 3.76 6.00
N MET A 82 0.30 4.31 6.42
CA MET A 82 0.40 5.67 6.92
C MET A 82 1.29 6.59 6.08
N GLY A 83 0.90 7.86 6.03
CA GLY A 83 1.78 8.96 5.66
C GLY A 83 2.42 9.54 6.91
N THR A 84 3.75 9.62 6.93
CA THR A 84 4.53 10.16 8.05
C THR A 84 5.86 10.74 7.55
N SER A 85 6.46 11.60 8.38
CA SER A 85 7.77 12.20 8.16
C SER A 85 8.61 12.25 9.44
N ASP A 86 8.27 11.42 10.43
CA ASP A 86 8.89 11.40 11.76
C ASP A 86 8.78 10.01 12.40
N ALA A 87 9.92 9.47 12.84
CA ALA A 87 9.98 8.10 13.34
C ALA A 87 9.19 7.87 14.64
N VAL A 88 9.17 8.86 15.55
CA VAL A 88 8.49 8.73 16.85
C VAL A 88 6.98 8.81 16.69
N ARG A 89 6.49 9.71 15.82
CA ARG A 89 5.06 9.77 15.49
C ARG A 89 4.61 8.53 14.73
N ALA A 90 5.41 8.06 13.77
CA ALA A 90 5.13 6.83 13.04
C ALA A 90 4.98 5.64 14.00
N LEU A 91 5.90 5.49 14.96
CA LEU A 91 5.84 4.42 15.95
C LEU A 91 4.59 4.51 16.82
N SER A 92 4.29 5.71 17.33
CA SER A 92 3.11 5.94 18.17
C SER A 92 1.82 5.60 17.43
N ALA A 93 1.71 6.02 16.17
CA ALA A 93 0.58 5.72 15.30
C ALA A 93 0.47 4.21 15.01
N ALA A 94 1.58 3.55 14.68
CA ALA A 94 1.62 2.13 14.38
C ALA A 94 1.20 1.26 15.59
N GLN A 95 1.62 1.64 16.80
CA GLN A 95 1.25 0.93 18.04
C GLN A 95 -0.26 0.97 18.30
N MET A 96 -0.95 2.05 17.92
CA MET A 96 -2.41 2.14 18.08
C MET A 96 -3.16 1.06 17.29
N VAL A 97 -2.69 0.75 16.07
CA VAL A 97 -3.39 -0.16 15.14
C VAL A 97 -2.85 -1.59 15.15
N SER A 98 -1.65 -1.81 15.70
CA SER A 98 -0.91 -3.08 15.59
C SER A 98 -1.66 -4.33 16.06
N LYS A 99 -2.67 -4.19 16.93
CA LYS A 99 -3.47 -5.33 17.43
C LYS A 99 -4.61 -5.73 16.49
N ASP A 100 -4.91 -4.92 15.49
CA ASP A 100 -6.11 -5.00 14.66
C ASP A 100 -5.80 -5.13 13.16
N VAL A 101 -4.51 -5.18 12.80
CA VAL A 101 -4.03 -5.25 11.42
C VAL A 101 -2.92 -6.29 11.28
N ALA A 102 -2.72 -6.78 10.06
CA ALA A 102 -1.73 -7.83 9.76
C ALA A 102 -0.32 -7.26 9.55
N ALA A 103 -0.24 -6.02 9.08
CA ALA A 103 1.01 -5.29 8.86
C ALA A 103 0.79 -3.77 8.87
N VAL A 104 1.90 -3.04 8.98
CA VAL A 104 1.96 -1.58 8.84
C VAL A 104 2.81 -1.22 7.63
N ASP A 105 2.39 -0.23 6.85
CA ASP A 105 3.09 0.25 5.66
C ASP A 105 3.36 1.75 5.69
N ILE A 106 4.52 2.17 5.20
CA ILE A 106 4.87 3.58 5.05
C ILE A 106 4.76 4.02 3.59
N ASN A 107 3.92 5.02 3.34
CA ASN A 107 3.80 5.65 2.02
C ASN A 107 5.00 6.54 1.73
N MET A 108 5.78 6.16 0.72
CA MET A 108 6.93 6.92 0.20
C MET A 108 6.76 7.24 -1.29
N GLY A 109 5.53 7.12 -1.83
CA GLY A 109 5.26 7.20 -3.26
C GLY A 109 4.22 8.23 -3.69
N CYS A 110 3.47 8.82 -2.77
CA CYS A 110 2.41 9.79 -3.08
C CYS A 110 2.99 11.12 -3.60
N PRO A 111 2.68 11.55 -4.86
CA PRO A 111 3.19 12.81 -5.41
C PRO A 111 2.25 14.00 -5.14
N LYS A 112 1.17 13.81 -4.37
CA LYS A 112 0.18 14.88 -4.14
C LYS A 112 0.78 15.98 -3.25
N SER A 113 0.37 17.22 -3.51
CA SER A 113 0.90 18.42 -2.84
C SER A 113 0.84 18.33 -1.31
N PHE A 114 -0.28 17.87 -0.74
CA PHE A 114 -0.44 17.76 0.72
C PHE A 114 0.59 16.81 1.36
N SER A 115 0.96 15.74 0.64
CA SER A 115 1.95 14.77 1.11
C SER A 115 3.34 15.39 1.04
N ILE A 116 3.68 16.01 -0.09
CA ILE A 116 4.99 16.65 -0.31
C ILE A 116 5.21 17.80 0.68
N SER A 117 4.21 18.66 0.88
CA SER A 117 4.29 19.78 1.83
C SER A 117 4.47 19.33 3.27
N GLY A 118 3.93 18.17 3.64
CA GLY A 118 4.15 17.55 4.95
C GLY A 118 5.46 16.77 5.08
N GLY A 119 6.28 16.72 4.02
CA GLY A 119 7.52 15.93 3.99
C GLY A 119 7.30 14.42 3.89
N MET A 120 6.10 13.98 3.52
CA MET A 120 5.65 12.58 3.45
C MET A 120 5.57 12.11 1.99
N GLY A 121 5.31 10.81 1.77
CA GLY A 121 5.12 10.28 0.41
C GLY A 121 6.38 10.45 -0.43
N ALA A 122 6.23 10.94 -1.67
CA ALA A 122 7.37 11.07 -2.59
C ALA A 122 8.47 12.03 -2.10
N ALA A 123 8.18 12.92 -1.13
CA ALA A 123 9.20 13.77 -0.52
C ALA A 123 10.20 13.00 0.35
N LEU A 124 9.87 11.79 0.81
CA LEU A 124 10.80 10.92 1.54
C LEU A 124 11.89 10.35 0.64
N LEU A 125 11.62 10.20 -0.66
CA LEU A 125 12.56 9.59 -1.61
C LEU A 125 13.88 10.37 -1.77
N THR A 126 13.89 11.65 -1.41
CA THR A 126 15.10 12.49 -1.39
C THR A 126 15.78 12.54 -0.03
N LYS A 127 15.29 11.78 0.96
CA LYS A 127 15.77 11.76 2.35
C LYS A 127 16.04 10.32 2.85
N PRO A 128 17.04 9.60 2.29
CA PRO A 128 17.32 8.22 2.67
C PRO A 128 17.59 8.02 4.17
N GLU A 129 18.25 8.97 4.83
CA GLU A 129 18.49 8.91 6.27
C GLU A 129 17.20 8.93 7.10
N LEU A 130 16.21 9.74 6.69
CA LEU A 130 14.91 9.78 7.36
C LEU A 130 14.09 8.51 7.09
N ILE A 131 14.18 7.96 5.88
CA ILE A 131 13.60 6.64 5.56
C ILE A 131 14.19 5.57 6.50
N HIS A 132 15.52 5.54 6.63
CA HIS A 132 16.21 4.58 7.48
C HIS A 132 15.79 4.73 8.95
N ASP A 133 15.71 5.96 9.47
CA ASP A 133 15.29 6.26 10.83
C ASP A 133 13.85 5.79 11.12
N ILE A 134 12.90 6.13 10.23
CA ILE A 134 11.49 5.71 10.36
C ILE A 134 11.38 4.18 10.35
N LEU A 135 11.93 3.52 9.34
CA LEU A 135 11.76 2.07 9.17
C LEU A 135 12.47 1.28 10.27
N THR A 136 13.69 1.68 10.65
CA THR A 136 14.44 1.01 11.73
C THR A 136 13.75 1.18 13.07
N THR A 137 13.21 2.37 13.35
CA THR A 137 12.45 2.62 14.58
C THR A 137 11.20 1.73 14.65
N LEU A 138 10.45 1.62 13.57
CA LEU A 138 9.28 0.73 13.51
C LEU A 138 9.68 -0.74 13.67
N ARG A 139 10.68 -1.20 12.93
CA ARG A 139 11.13 -2.61 12.97
C ARG A 139 11.69 -3.04 14.33
N ARG A 140 12.33 -2.14 15.08
CA ARG A 140 12.86 -2.43 16.42
C ARG A 140 11.79 -2.52 17.50
N ASN A 141 10.64 -1.88 17.31
CA ASN A 141 9.64 -1.68 18.37
C ASN A 141 8.28 -2.33 18.08
N LEU A 142 8.13 -3.01 16.94
CA LEU A 142 6.89 -3.67 16.53
C LEU A 142 7.15 -5.14 16.19
N ASP A 143 6.33 -6.02 16.77
CA ASP A 143 6.19 -7.42 16.33
C ASP A 143 5.43 -7.50 15.00
N THR A 144 4.57 -6.52 14.73
CA THR A 144 3.82 -6.36 13.48
C THR A 144 4.80 -6.17 12.30
N PRO A 145 4.67 -6.93 11.19
CA PRO A 145 5.44 -6.72 9.97
C PRO A 145 5.35 -5.28 9.48
N VAL A 146 6.48 -4.75 8.98
CA VAL A 146 6.55 -3.40 8.41
C VAL A 146 6.93 -3.51 6.95
N THR A 147 6.20 -2.83 6.08
CA THR A 147 6.50 -2.67 4.65
C THR A 147 6.60 -1.19 4.29
N CYS A 148 7.04 -0.90 3.07
CA CYS A 148 6.86 0.44 2.51
C CYS A 148 6.56 0.41 1.03
N LYS A 149 6.02 1.51 0.51
CA LYS A 149 5.67 1.67 -0.90
C LYS A 149 6.36 2.89 -1.51
N ILE A 150 7.18 2.66 -2.54
CA ILE A 150 7.94 3.69 -3.26
C ILE A 150 7.46 3.90 -4.71
N ARG A 151 7.99 4.94 -5.35
CA ARG A 151 8.01 5.16 -6.81
C ARG A 151 9.44 5.03 -7.32
N LEU A 152 9.61 4.86 -8.62
CA LEU A 152 10.92 4.90 -9.27
C LEU A 152 11.56 6.30 -9.14
N LEU A 153 12.88 6.33 -8.98
CA LEU A 153 13.66 7.57 -9.06
C LEU A 153 13.96 7.91 -10.54
N LYS A 154 14.67 9.02 -10.77
CA LYS A 154 15.05 9.44 -12.12
C LYS A 154 15.94 8.37 -12.80
N CYS A 155 16.89 7.82 -12.05
CA CYS A 155 17.81 6.77 -12.48
C CYS A 155 17.39 5.41 -11.90
N SER A 156 17.45 4.34 -12.70
CA SER A 156 17.19 2.97 -12.23
C SER A 156 18.21 2.56 -11.16
N GLN A 157 19.49 2.87 -11.36
CA GLN A 157 20.56 2.55 -10.39
C GLN A 157 20.34 3.19 -9.03
N ASP A 158 19.93 4.46 -8.99
CA ASP A 158 19.59 5.15 -7.74
C ASP A 158 18.41 4.49 -7.04
N THR A 159 17.41 4.03 -7.82
CA THR A 159 16.24 3.31 -7.29
C THR A 159 16.65 2.00 -6.64
N VAL A 160 17.51 1.22 -7.31
CA VAL A 160 18.07 -0.04 -6.77
C VAL A 160 18.91 0.22 -5.52
N GLN A 161 19.72 1.28 -5.50
CA GLN A 161 20.52 1.65 -4.34
C GLN A 161 19.64 2.01 -3.14
N LEU A 162 18.61 2.84 -3.35
CA LEU A 162 17.64 3.18 -2.31
C LEU A 162 16.91 1.93 -1.81
N ALA A 163 16.49 1.04 -2.72
CA ALA A 163 15.81 -0.20 -2.37
C ALA A 163 16.68 -1.11 -1.48
N ARG A 164 17.99 -1.23 -1.77
CA ARG A 164 18.94 -1.97 -0.92
C ARG A 164 19.16 -1.33 0.44
N GLN A 165 19.14 0.00 0.52
CA GLN A 165 19.21 0.71 1.80
C GLN A 165 17.95 0.46 2.64
N ILE A 166 16.79 0.49 2.00
CA ILE A 166 15.51 0.16 2.62
C ILE A 166 15.50 -1.29 3.14
N GLU A 167 15.95 -2.25 2.34
CA GLU A 167 16.00 -3.67 2.75
C GLU A 167 16.81 -3.88 4.05
N LYS A 168 17.95 -3.18 4.20
CA LYS A 168 18.80 -3.26 5.40
C LYS A 168 18.10 -2.85 6.69
N THR A 169 16.99 -2.12 6.62
CA THR A 169 16.17 -1.76 7.80
C THR A 169 15.38 -2.95 8.35
N GLY A 170 15.30 -4.05 7.61
CA GLY A 170 14.63 -5.29 8.02
C GLY A 170 13.12 -5.30 7.74
N ILE A 171 12.64 -4.48 6.80
CA ILE A 171 11.24 -4.54 6.34
C ILE A 171 10.90 -5.89 5.71
N SER A 172 9.62 -6.26 5.76
CA SER A 172 9.15 -7.58 5.31
C SER A 172 8.90 -7.67 3.81
N ALA A 173 8.62 -6.56 3.13
CA ALA A 173 8.42 -6.47 1.69
C ALA A 173 8.47 -5.00 1.22
N LEU A 174 8.85 -4.77 -0.04
CA LEU A 174 8.90 -3.46 -0.68
C LEU A 174 7.93 -3.39 -1.85
N ALA A 175 6.96 -2.48 -1.82
CA ALA A 175 6.10 -2.20 -2.96
C ALA A 175 6.68 -1.11 -3.86
N VAL A 176 6.74 -1.35 -5.17
CA VAL A 176 7.32 -0.42 -6.15
C VAL A 176 6.30 -0.07 -7.20
N HIS A 177 5.84 1.19 -7.23
CA HIS A 177 5.13 1.67 -8.40
C HIS A 177 6.12 1.95 -9.52
N GLY A 178 5.95 1.31 -10.68
CA GLY A 178 6.79 1.44 -11.89
C GLY A 178 6.71 2.81 -12.60
N ARG A 179 6.28 3.86 -11.90
CA ARG A 179 6.27 5.23 -12.41
C ARG A 179 7.24 6.05 -11.59
N LYS A 180 7.87 7.01 -12.24
CA LYS A 180 8.67 8.04 -11.60
C LYS A 180 7.73 9.04 -10.91
N VAL A 181 8.25 9.82 -9.97
CA VAL A 181 7.48 10.87 -9.30
C VAL A 181 6.77 11.84 -10.28
N PRO A 182 7.42 12.37 -11.34
CA PRO A 182 6.76 13.28 -12.28
C PRO A 182 5.81 12.60 -13.28
N ASP A 183 5.86 11.28 -13.41
CA ASP A 183 5.02 10.54 -14.36
C ASP A 183 3.55 10.63 -13.96
N ARG A 184 2.71 10.90 -14.97
CA ARG A 184 1.25 10.97 -14.89
C ARG A 184 0.62 9.60 -15.13
N PRO A 185 -0.66 9.40 -14.79
CA PRO A 185 -1.37 8.14 -15.05
C PRO A 185 -1.40 7.69 -16.52
N ARG A 186 -1.21 8.62 -17.47
CA ARG A 186 -1.12 8.30 -18.91
C ARG A 186 0.23 7.72 -19.32
N ASP A 187 1.27 7.97 -18.53
CA ASP A 187 2.62 7.51 -18.83
C ASP A 187 2.75 6.07 -18.35
N LEU A 188 3.32 5.20 -19.18
CA LEU A 188 3.36 3.76 -18.90
C LEU A 188 4.23 3.43 -17.67
N ALA A 189 3.78 2.45 -16.91
CA ALA A 189 4.57 1.82 -15.87
C ALA A 189 5.75 1.03 -16.48
N LYS A 190 6.94 1.27 -15.95
CA LYS A 190 8.22 0.75 -16.42
C LYS A 190 8.52 -0.55 -15.67
N TRP A 191 7.81 -1.63 -16.00
CA TRP A 191 7.96 -2.92 -15.33
C TRP A 191 9.39 -3.48 -15.42
N SER A 192 10.12 -3.17 -16.49
CA SER A 192 11.54 -3.53 -16.63
C SER A 192 12.42 -2.92 -15.53
N GLU A 193 12.18 -1.67 -15.12
CA GLU A 193 12.92 -1.04 -14.01
C GLU A 193 12.56 -1.69 -12.65
N ILE A 194 11.40 -2.36 -12.54
CA ILE A 194 11.06 -3.14 -11.35
C ILE A 194 11.85 -4.47 -11.33
N SER A 195 12.11 -5.07 -12.50
CA SER A 195 12.96 -6.28 -12.63
C SER A 195 14.35 -6.08 -12.03
N ASP A 196 14.95 -4.90 -12.26
CA ASP A 196 16.26 -4.54 -11.69
C ASP A 196 16.24 -4.58 -10.16
N ILE A 197 15.14 -4.14 -9.54
CA ILE A 197 14.95 -4.12 -8.08
C ILE A 197 14.68 -5.53 -7.56
N VAL A 198 13.82 -6.29 -8.24
CA VAL A 198 13.55 -7.70 -7.95
C VAL A 198 14.86 -8.50 -7.88
N SER A 199 15.72 -8.34 -8.89
CA SER A 199 17.00 -9.04 -8.99
C SER A 199 18.02 -8.61 -7.92
N ALA A 200 17.84 -7.42 -7.34
CA ALA A 200 18.79 -6.82 -6.43
C ALA A 200 18.49 -7.02 -4.95
N LEU A 201 17.27 -7.47 -4.59
CA LEU A 201 16.80 -7.65 -3.22
C LEU A 201 16.56 -9.14 -2.91
N SER A 202 16.65 -9.47 -1.62
CA SER A 202 16.30 -10.79 -1.05
C SER A 202 14.89 -10.82 -0.46
N ILE A 203 14.33 -9.66 -0.12
CA ILE A 203 12.95 -9.51 0.36
C ILE A 203 11.93 -9.48 -0.80
N PRO A 204 10.65 -9.82 -0.54
CA PRO A 204 9.58 -9.69 -1.53
C PRO A 204 9.44 -8.28 -2.11
N VAL A 205 9.34 -8.19 -3.44
CA VAL A 205 9.12 -6.94 -4.19
C VAL A 205 7.77 -6.95 -4.90
N ILE A 206 6.88 -6.11 -4.38
CA ILE A 206 5.47 -5.96 -4.76
C ILE A 206 5.37 -4.96 -5.93
N ALA A 207 5.46 -5.47 -7.17
CA ALA A 207 5.44 -4.68 -8.41
C ALA A 207 4.10 -3.98 -8.64
N ASN A 208 4.01 -2.69 -8.96
CA ASN A 208 2.76 -1.94 -9.10
C ASN A 208 2.72 -0.98 -10.30
N GLY A 209 1.54 -0.85 -10.91
CA GLY A 209 1.23 0.12 -11.96
C GLY A 209 0.78 -0.59 -13.23
N ASP A 210 -0.30 -0.10 -13.84
CA ASP A 210 -0.87 -0.56 -15.11
C ASP A 210 -1.35 -2.02 -15.15
N VAL A 211 -1.98 -2.48 -14.07
CA VAL A 211 -2.79 -3.71 -14.10
C VAL A 211 -4.24 -3.32 -14.13
N PHE A 212 -4.88 -3.77 -15.19
CA PHE A 212 -6.27 -3.47 -15.49
C PHE A 212 -7.10 -4.75 -15.61
N GLU A 213 -6.44 -5.87 -15.92
CA GLU A 213 -7.08 -7.15 -16.20
C GLU A 213 -6.39 -8.30 -15.45
N TYR A 214 -7.07 -9.44 -15.33
CA TYR A 214 -6.51 -10.62 -14.65
C TYR A 214 -5.24 -11.16 -15.33
N ASP A 215 -5.13 -11.06 -16.65
CA ASP A 215 -3.96 -11.55 -17.38
C ASP A 215 -2.72 -10.68 -17.16
N ASP A 216 -2.88 -9.42 -16.74
CA ASP A 216 -1.76 -8.53 -16.44
C ASP A 216 -0.93 -9.02 -15.25
N PHE A 217 -1.50 -9.86 -14.37
CA PHE A 217 -0.75 -10.52 -13.30
C PHE A 217 0.37 -11.39 -13.89
N GLN A 218 0.06 -12.21 -14.89
CA GLN A 218 1.05 -13.06 -15.55
C GLN A 218 2.03 -12.21 -16.38
N ARG A 219 1.54 -11.19 -17.09
CA ARG A 219 2.41 -10.29 -17.89
C ARG A 219 3.45 -9.58 -17.03
N ILE A 220 3.08 -9.13 -15.83
CA ILE A 220 4.03 -8.53 -14.89
C ILE A 220 5.06 -9.55 -14.42
N LYS A 221 4.65 -10.77 -14.05
CA LYS A 221 5.60 -11.83 -13.67
C LYS A 221 6.67 -12.00 -14.73
N ASP A 222 6.24 -12.16 -15.97
CA ASP A 222 7.11 -12.39 -17.11
C ASP A 222 8.04 -11.19 -17.35
N ALA A 223 7.53 -9.96 -17.22
CA ALA A 223 8.30 -8.74 -17.41
C ALA A 223 9.31 -8.44 -16.28
N THR A 224 9.01 -8.85 -15.05
CA THR A 224 9.88 -8.59 -13.89
C THR A 224 10.94 -9.65 -13.67
N GLY A 225 10.86 -10.79 -14.35
CA GLY A 225 11.85 -11.86 -14.31
C GLY A 225 11.82 -12.69 -13.02
N ASP A 226 11.78 -14.00 -13.18
CA ASP A 226 11.78 -15.07 -12.18
C ASP A 226 10.41 -15.40 -11.51
N PRO A 227 9.82 -16.58 -11.80
CA PRO A 227 8.67 -17.14 -11.08
C PRO A 227 8.89 -17.32 -9.56
N ALA A 228 10.15 -17.29 -9.11
CA ALA A 228 10.58 -17.46 -7.74
C ALA A 228 11.32 -16.23 -7.16
N ALA A 229 11.38 -15.07 -7.84
CA ALA A 229 11.97 -13.85 -7.26
C ALA A 229 11.16 -12.55 -7.49
N ALA A 230 10.21 -12.52 -8.44
CA ALA A 230 9.31 -11.39 -8.65
C ALA A 230 8.00 -11.54 -7.86
N TRP A 231 7.82 -10.81 -6.75
CA TRP A 231 6.77 -11.11 -5.76
C TRP A 231 5.63 -10.08 -5.72
N GLN A 232 4.62 -10.27 -6.57
CA GLN A 232 3.61 -9.29 -7.04
C GLN A 232 2.75 -8.50 -6.01
N LEU A 233 2.55 -7.19 -6.28
CA LEU A 233 1.24 -6.45 -6.25
C LEU A 233 0.58 -6.81 -7.61
N VAL A 234 -0.72 -6.68 -7.88
CA VAL A 234 -1.29 -5.39 -8.31
C VAL A 234 -2.80 -5.25 -8.09
N VAL A 235 -3.13 -4.05 -7.62
CA VAL A 235 -4.26 -3.13 -7.84
C VAL A 235 -5.18 -3.46 -9.01
N ALA A 236 -6.45 -3.74 -8.70
CA ALA A 236 -7.52 -3.42 -9.61
C ALA A 236 -7.64 -1.88 -9.70
N ALA A 237 -7.12 -1.28 -10.77
CA ALA A 237 -7.53 0.05 -11.19
C ALA A 237 -8.83 -0.08 -12.02
N VAL A 238 -9.94 -0.44 -11.37
CA VAL A 238 -11.14 0.42 -11.27
C VAL A 238 -11.23 1.27 -12.57
N ARG A 239 -12.03 0.89 -13.62
CA ARG A 239 -12.51 1.65 -14.87
C ARG A 239 -14.08 1.79 -15.04
N ARG A 240 -14.60 2.92 -15.54
CA ARG A 240 -16.03 3.35 -15.63
C ARG A 240 -16.69 2.58 -16.78
N GLY A 241 -17.85 1.97 -16.53
CA GLY A 241 -18.73 1.44 -17.60
C GLY A 241 -19.26 0.01 -17.44
N CYS A 242 -18.94 -0.72 -16.37
CA CYS A 242 -19.52 -2.06 -16.18
C CYS A 242 -20.90 -1.97 -15.51
N SER A 243 -21.92 -2.50 -16.19
CA SER A 243 -23.31 -2.54 -15.71
C SER A 243 -23.49 -3.58 -14.59
N PRO A 244 -24.31 -3.34 -13.54
CA PRO A 244 -24.36 -4.20 -12.35
C PRO A 244 -25.07 -5.55 -12.53
N VAL A 245 -25.43 -5.95 -13.76
CA VAL A 245 -26.41 -7.03 -13.95
C VAL A 245 -25.98 -7.98 -15.05
N THR A 246 -24.97 -8.81 -14.78
CA THR A 246 -24.89 -10.13 -15.43
C THR A 246 -24.10 -11.12 -14.58
N LYS A 247 -24.85 -11.99 -13.90
CA LYS A 247 -24.55 -13.35 -13.43
C LYS A 247 -23.14 -13.65 -12.89
N LEU A 248 -23.12 -13.86 -11.57
CA LEU A 248 -22.17 -14.67 -10.80
C LEU A 248 -21.60 -15.86 -11.59
N GLN A 249 -20.35 -15.74 -12.03
CA GLN A 249 -19.45 -16.86 -12.31
C GLN A 249 -18.09 -16.56 -11.64
N PRO A 250 -17.36 -17.59 -11.16
CA PRO A 250 -16.07 -17.37 -10.51
C PRO A 250 -15.09 -16.79 -11.53
N LEU A 251 -14.57 -15.59 -11.25
CA LEU A 251 -13.42 -14.97 -11.91
C LEU A 251 -13.46 -14.86 -13.45
N GLN A 252 -14.61 -14.56 -14.04
CA GLN A 252 -14.65 -14.01 -15.41
C GLN A 252 -15.45 -12.70 -15.42
N GLY A 253 -14.77 -11.58 -15.15
CA GLY A 253 -15.14 -10.30 -15.77
C GLY A 253 -15.95 -9.28 -14.96
N CYS A 254 -15.80 -9.16 -13.65
CA CYS A 254 -16.38 -8.03 -12.90
C CYS A 254 -15.33 -7.32 -12.04
N PHE A 255 -14.90 -6.13 -12.48
CA PHE A 255 -13.99 -5.23 -11.76
C PHE A 255 -14.70 -3.87 -11.55
N PHE A 256 -14.75 -3.35 -10.32
CA PHE A 256 -15.51 -2.14 -9.94
C PHE A 256 -14.65 -0.85 -9.99
N GLN A 257 -15.16 0.32 -10.44
CA GLN A 257 -14.44 1.64 -10.48
C GLN A 257 -14.99 2.79 -9.60
N SER A 258 -14.10 3.60 -9.02
CA SER A 258 -14.19 5.03 -8.72
C SER A 258 -12.94 5.79 -9.22
N GLN A 259 -13.11 6.84 -10.04
CA GLN A 259 -12.07 7.85 -10.28
C GLN A 259 -12.14 8.90 -9.16
N ILE A 260 -10.99 9.27 -8.59
CA ILE A 260 -10.90 10.54 -7.85
C ILE A 260 -10.71 11.64 -8.89
N MET A 261 -11.78 12.38 -9.19
CA MET A 261 -11.69 13.62 -9.94
C MET A 261 -10.78 14.59 -9.19
N THR A 262 -9.76 15.12 -9.87
CA THR A 262 -9.13 16.38 -9.49
C THR A 262 -10.09 17.51 -9.88
N PRO A 263 -10.44 18.46 -8.99
CA PRO A 263 -11.07 19.69 -9.43
C PRO A 263 -10.10 20.43 -10.35
N THR A 264 -10.61 20.90 -11.49
CA THR A 264 -9.99 21.92 -12.34
C THR A 264 -9.73 23.20 -11.57
#